data_AF-A0AAV2SML5-F1
#
_entry.id   AF-A0AAV2SML5-F1
#
_cell.length_a   1.000
_cell.length_b   1.000
_cell.length_c   1.000
_cell.angle_alpha   90.00
_cell.angle_beta   90.00
_cell.angle_gamma   90.00
#
_symmetry.space_group_name_H-M   'P 1'
#
loop_
_entity.id
_entity.type
_entity.pdbx_description
1 polymer ?
#
loop_
_entity_poly.entity_id
_entity_poly.type
_entity_poly.pdbx_seq_one_letter_code
_entity_poly.pdbx_strand_id
1 'polypeptide(L)'
;DDTTPAPATCPIITCPPEWCPLPYRIRGTECFFVSEDKNDLLNWDEAHQRCLSMGGDLAQPQDMVDFVNYIKRNYPNSKSTIWLGATDREVEQEWYWLSGEPVPPAMWTPWPHSQPSGDGDCLEIHWWPDTSFYMNDWYCHNRGHFACEINRGQNC
;
A
#
# COMPACT_ATOMS: atom_id res chain seq x y z
N ASP A 1 -28.07 36.54 -41.08
CA ASP A 1 -26.99 36.77 -40.11
C ASP A 1 -27.53 36.48 -38.73
N ASP A 2 -27.71 35.20 -38.40
CA ASP A 2 -26.72 34.23 -37.91
C ASP A 2 -26.64 34.28 -36.38
N THR A 3 -27.54 33.52 -35.77
CA THR A 3 -27.54 33.24 -34.34
C THR A 3 -27.18 31.77 -34.17
N THR A 4 -25.89 31.47 -34.27
CA THR A 4 -25.36 30.14 -33.96
C THR A 4 -25.48 29.89 -32.44
N PRO A 5 -26.09 28.78 -31.98
CA PRO A 5 -26.12 28.48 -30.55
C PRO A 5 -24.72 28.03 -30.08
N ALA A 6 -24.28 28.57 -28.95
CA ALA A 6 -23.03 28.18 -28.30
C ALA A 6 -23.02 26.67 -27.97
N PRO A 7 -21.87 25.99 -28.05
CA PRO A 7 -21.79 24.56 -27.78
C PRO A 7 -22.10 24.28 -26.31
N ALA A 8 -22.95 23.29 -26.06
CA ALA A 8 -23.26 22.85 -24.70
C ALA A 8 -21.98 22.31 -24.04
N THR A 9 -21.52 23.00 -23.00
CA THR A 9 -20.44 22.49 -22.14
C THR A 9 -20.94 21.27 -21.39
N CYS A 10 -20.22 20.14 -21.49
CA CYS A 10 -20.49 18.97 -20.65
C CYS A 10 -20.49 19.38 -19.17
N PRO A 11 -21.42 18.85 -18.35
CA PRO A 11 -21.38 19.08 -16.91
C PRO A 11 -20.06 18.50 -16.38
N ILE A 12 -19.27 19.36 -15.73
CA ILE A 12 -18.16 18.93 -14.87
C ILE A 12 -18.76 17.98 -13.83
N ILE A 13 -18.55 16.68 -14.00
CA ILE A 13 -18.86 15.68 -12.99
C ILE A 13 -17.81 15.88 -11.90
N THR A 14 -18.08 16.79 -10.96
CA THR A 14 -17.31 16.85 -9.73
C THR A 14 -17.65 15.59 -8.95
N CYS A 15 -16.81 14.56 -9.06
CA CYS A 15 -16.88 13.43 -8.16
C CYS A 15 -16.81 13.92 -6.71
N PRO A 16 -17.55 13.31 -5.77
CA PRO A 16 -17.41 13.65 -4.36
C PRO A 16 -15.91 13.53 -3.99
N PRO A 17 -15.32 14.51 -3.29
CA PRO A 17 -13.87 14.58 -3.00
C PRO A 17 -13.33 13.47 -2.06
N GLU A 18 -14.03 12.34 -1.95
CA GLU A 18 -13.78 11.29 -0.97
C GLU A 18 -14.04 9.88 -1.52
N TRP A 19 -13.71 9.62 -2.78
CA TRP A 19 -13.88 8.29 -3.36
C TRP A 19 -12.55 7.65 -3.76
N CYS A 20 -12.45 6.34 -3.52
CA CYS A 20 -11.34 5.53 -3.99
C CYS A 20 -11.73 4.86 -5.31
N PRO A 21 -10.91 4.98 -6.36
CA PRO A 21 -11.20 4.29 -7.61
C PRO A 21 -11.14 2.77 -7.37
N LEU A 22 -12.04 2.01 -8.00
CA LEU A 22 -11.92 0.56 -7.98
C LEU A 22 -10.57 0.13 -8.60
N PRO A 23 -9.87 -0.87 -8.04
CA PRO A 23 -10.28 -1.78 -6.96
C PRO A 23 -9.92 -1.31 -5.54
N TYR A 24 -9.45 -0.07 -5.35
CA TYR A 24 -9.07 0.47 -4.04
C TYR A 24 -10.29 0.70 -3.15
N ARG A 25 -10.10 0.54 -1.84
CA ARG A 25 -11.10 0.77 -0.79
C ARG A 25 -10.60 1.83 0.18
N ILE A 26 -11.54 2.63 0.69
CA ILE A 26 -11.23 3.75 1.59
C ILE A 26 -10.81 3.29 2.99
N ARG A 27 -9.75 3.91 3.54
CA ARG A 27 -9.36 3.86 4.95
C ARG A 27 -9.03 5.27 5.41
N GLY A 28 -9.93 5.89 6.18
CA GLY A 28 -9.74 7.29 6.58
C GLY A 28 -9.56 8.17 5.35
N THR A 29 -8.41 8.83 5.22
CA THR A 29 -8.05 9.69 4.08
C THR A 29 -7.29 8.99 2.97
N GLU A 30 -6.92 7.72 3.13
CA GLU A 30 -6.12 6.95 2.16
C GLU A 30 -6.98 5.92 1.42
N CYS A 31 -6.49 5.47 0.28
CA CYS A 31 -7.12 4.44 -0.54
C CYS A 31 -6.15 3.27 -0.71
N PHE A 32 -6.56 2.08 -0.30
CA PHE A 32 -5.74 0.88 -0.38
C PHE A 32 -6.37 -0.20 -1.23
N PHE A 33 -5.54 -0.91 -1.98
CA PHE A 33 -5.84 -2.21 -2.57
C PHE A 33 -4.94 -3.25 -1.92
N VAL A 34 -5.46 -4.43 -1.61
CA VAL A 34 -4.65 -5.55 -1.11
C VAL A 34 -4.96 -6.78 -1.92
N SER A 35 -3.92 -7.46 -2.41
CA SER A 35 -4.10 -8.69 -3.16
C SER A 35 -4.65 -9.80 -2.25
N GLU A 36 -5.63 -10.54 -2.75
CA GLU A 36 -6.28 -11.64 -2.01
C GLU A 36 -6.14 -13.01 -2.71
N ASP A 37 -5.84 -13.01 -4.02
CA ASP A 37 -5.66 -14.25 -4.77
C ASP A 37 -4.34 -14.90 -4.40
N LYS A 38 -4.40 -16.12 -3.84
CA LYS A 38 -3.24 -16.94 -3.51
C LYS A 38 -2.37 -17.32 -4.71
N ASN A 39 -2.87 -17.12 -5.94
CA ASN A 39 -2.11 -17.35 -7.16
C ASN A 39 -1.47 -16.06 -7.71
N ASP A 40 -1.76 -14.88 -7.14
CA ASP A 40 -1.16 -13.58 -7.51
C ASP A 40 -0.17 -13.11 -6.42
N LEU A 41 0.64 -14.05 -5.93
CA LEU A 41 1.75 -13.73 -5.03
C LEU A 41 2.94 -13.23 -5.86
N LEU A 42 3.45 -12.05 -5.51
CA LEU A 42 4.50 -11.35 -6.25
C LEU A 42 5.73 -11.14 -5.37
N ASN A 43 6.90 -11.04 -6.01
CA ASN A 43 8.06 -10.48 -5.33
C ASN A 43 7.92 -8.96 -5.15
N TRP A 44 8.78 -8.34 -4.33
CA TRP A 44 8.61 -6.93 -3.98
C TRP A 44 8.67 -6.00 -5.19
N ASP A 45 9.60 -6.24 -6.11
CA ASP A 45 9.74 -5.45 -7.34
C ASP A 45 8.55 -5.63 -8.29
N GLU A 46 8.06 -6.87 -8.45
CA GLU A 46 6.84 -7.19 -9.21
C GLU A 46 5.60 -6.51 -8.62
N ALA A 47 5.50 -6.49 -7.28
CA ALA A 47 4.41 -5.85 -6.56
C ALA A 47 4.43 -4.33 -6.72
N HIS A 48 5.62 -3.71 -6.62
CA HIS A 48 5.82 -2.29 -6.91
C HIS A 48 5.37 -1.95 -8.33
N GLN A 49 5.83 -2.70 -9.33
CA GLN A 49 5.40 -2.49 -10.72
C GLN A 49 3.88 -2.67 -10.90
N ARG A 50 3.27 -3.64 -10.19
CA ARG A 50 1.81 -3.82 -10.21
C ARG A 50 1.09 -2.60 -9.65
N CYS A 51 1.52 -2.06 -8.51
CA CYS A 51 0.89 -0.88 -7.93
C CYS A 51 1.02 0.36 -8.83
N LEU A 52 2.20 0.57 -9.44
CA LEU A 52 2.41 1.63 -10.44
C LEU A 52 1.46 1.48 -11.63
N SER A 53 1.27 0.25 -12.14
CA SER A 53 0.34 -0.01 -13.25
C SER A 53 -1.13 0.25 -12.90
N MET A 54 -1.46 0.23 -11.61
CA MET A 54 -2.79 0.53 -11.08
C MET A 54 -2.99 2.01 -10.74
N GLY A 55 -1.99 2.86 -10.99
CA GLY A 55 -2.03 4.30 -10.75
C GLY A 55 -1.68 4.71 -9.32
N GLY A 56 -1.19 3.78 -8.50
CA GLY A 56 -0.71 4.05 -7.14
C GLY A 56 0.75 3.64 -6.96
N ASP A 57 1.14 3.37 -5.73
CA ASP A 57 2.45 2.82 -5.37
C ASP A 57 2.28 1.73 -4.29
N LEU A 58 3.32 1.00 -3.91
CA LEU A 58 3.26 0.15 -2.72
C LEU A 58 2.92 0.99 -1.49
N ALA A 59 2.12 0.41 -0.60
CA ALA A 59 1.50 1.15 0.49
C ALA A 59 2.52 1.70 1.51
N GLN A 60 2.28 2.93 1.94
CA GLN A 60 2.97 3.67 3.00
C GLN A 60 1.93 4.06 4.08
N PRO A 61 1.43 3.10 4.87
CA PRO A 61 0.41 3.38 5.86
C PRO A 61 0.95 4.27 6.98
N GLN A 62 0.24 5.36 7.29
CA GLN A 62 0.61 6.29 8.37
C GLN A 62 0.53 5.68 9.78
N ASP A 63 -0.37 4.70 9.96
CA ASP A 63 -0.56 3.94 11.19
C ASP A 63 -0.66 2.47 10.84
N MET A 64 0.37 1.71 11.24
CA MET A 64 0.49 0.29 10.91
C MET A 64 -0.53 -0.58 11.66
N VAL A 65 -0.86 -0.24 12.92
CA VAL A 65 -1.81 -1.01 13.75
C VAL A 65 -3.21 -0.87 13.20
N ASP A 66 -3.62 0.36 12.88
CA ASP A 66 -4.88 0.61 12.22
C ASP A 66 -4.92 -0.06 10.83
N PHE A 67 -3.82 0.03 10.06
CA PHE A 67 -3.75 -0.56 8.73
C PHE A 67 -3.95 -2.08 8.74
N VAL A 68 -3.31 -2.80 9.67
CA VAL A 68 -3.52 -4.26 9.80
C VAL A 68 -4.93 -4.60 10.23
N ASN A 69 -5.53 -3.83 11.15
CA ASN A 69 -6.92 -4.01 11.53
C ASN A 69 -7.87 -3.78 10.34
N TYR A 70 -7.57 -2.79 9.50
CA TYR A 70 -8.27 -2.53 8.26
C TYR A 70 -8.17 -3.70 7.28
N ILE A 71 -6.97 -4.28 7.09
CA ILE A 71 -6.76 -5.45 6.23
C ILE A 71 -7.59 -6.64 6.69
N LYS A 72 -7.48 -7.00 7.98
CA LYS A 72 -8.21 -8.14 8.58
C LYS A 72 -9.73 -8.03 8.39
N ARG A 73 -10.28 -6.82 8.37
CA ARG A 73 -11.71 -6.57 8.19
C ARG A 73 -12.14 -6.57 6.72
N ASN A 74 -11.33 -6.01 5.82
CA ASN A 74 -11.74 -5.71 4.44
C ASN A 74 -11.21 -6.69 3.39
N TYR A 75 -10.13 -7.41 3.70
CA TYR A 75 -9.42 -8.33 2.82
C TYR A 75 -9.18 -9.68 3.52
N PRO A 76 -10.25 -10.40 3.90
CA PRO A 76 -10.17 -11.59 4.75
C PRO A 76 -9.43 -12.77 4.10
N ASN A 77 -9.24 -12.75 2.78
CA ASN A 77 -8.52 -13.83 2.08
C ASN A 77 -7.02 -13.55 1.94
N SER A 78 -6.59 -12.30 2.18
CA SER A 78 -5.16 -11.97 2.22
C SER A 78 -4.46 -12.78 3.30
N LYS A 79 -3.30 -13.34 2.95
CA LYS A 79 -2.46 -14.12 3.88
C LYS A 79 -1.51 -13.22 4.67
N SER A 80 -0.85 -13.89 5.59
CA SER A 80 0.05 -13.37 6.62
C SER A 80 1.30 -12.67 6.11
N THR A 81 1.49 -12.42 4.82
CA THR A 81 2.71 -11.78 4.28
C THR A 81 2.26 -10.80 3.21
N ILE A 82 2.40 -9.51 3.52
CA ILE A 82 2.02 -8.41 2.63
C ILE A 82 3.18 -7.42 2.49
N TRP A 83 3.64 -7.24 1.26
CA TRP A 83 4.62 -6.22 0.90
C TRP A 83 4.08 -4.80 1.06
N LEU A 84 4.95 -3.92 1.58
CA LEU A 84 4.75 -2.48 1.71
C LEU A 84 5.90 -1.71 1.03
N GLY A 85 5.70 -0.40 0.86
CA GLY A 85 6.57 0.44 0.05
C GLY A 85 7.84 0.91 0.73
N ALA A 86 8.43 0.16 1.66
CA ALA A 86 9.71 0.55 2.27
C ALA A 86 10.83 -0.46 1.97
N THR A 87 12.04 0.08 1.90
CA THR A 87 13.28 -0.67 1.65
C THR A 87 14.47 0.07 2.25
N ASP A 88 15.52 -0.67 2.61
CA ASP A 88 16.83 -0.16 3.02
C ASP A 88 17.95 -0.63 2.06
N ARG A 89 17.59 -1.04 0.82
CA ARG A 89 18.55 -1.44 -0.24
C ARG A 89 19.65 -0.43 -0.54
N GLU A 90 19.43 0.86 -0.23
CA GLU A 90 20.44 1.90 -0.44
C GLU A 90 21.50 1.89 0.67
N VAL A 91 21.07 1.79 1.92
CA VAL A 91 21.92 1.77 3.11
C VAL A 91 21.24 0.90 4.16
N GLU A 92 21.86 -0.24 4.45
CA GLU A 92 21.43 -1.21 5.47
C GLU A 92 21.03 -0.52 6.79
N GLN A 93 19.86 -0.88 7.34
CA GLN A 93 19.23 -0.30 8.53
C GLN A 93 18.72 1.15 8.39
N GLU A 94 18.92 1.81 7.24
CA GLU A 94 18.30 3.09 6.92
C GLU A 94 17.09 2.89 6.01
N TRP A 95 15.93 2.73 6.64
CA TRP A 95 14.68 2.43 5.96
C TRP A 95 14.02 3.67 5.39
N TYR A 96 13.71 3.63 4.09
CA TYR A 96 12.99 4.68 3.39
C TYR A 96 11.74 4.12 2.72
N TRP A 97 10.67 4.89 2.77
CA TRP A 97 9.53 4.68 1.89
C TRP A 97 9.89 5.05 0.46
N LEU A 98 9.16 4.49 -0.52
CA LEU A 98 9.31 4.83 -1.94
C LEU A 98 9.06 6.31 -2.25
N SER A 99 8.36 7.03 -1.36
CA SER A 99 8.22 8.48 -1.42
C SER A 99 9.50 9.27 -1.09
N GLY A 100 10.52 8.60 -0.55
CA GLY A 100 11.76 9.19 -0.03
C GLY A 100 11.69 9.60 1.45
N GLU A 101 10.53 9.49 2.09
CA GLU A 101 10.39 9.76 3.52
C GLU A 101 11.03 8.64 4.36
N PRO A 102 11.73 8.96 5.46
CA PRO A 102 12.31 7.94 6.34
C PRO A 102 11.22 7.18 7.10
N VAL A 103 11.42 5.88 7.30
CA VAL A 103 10.56 5.07 8.19
C VAL A 103 10.89 5.42 9.65
N PRO A 104 9.91 5.88 10.46
CA PRO A 104 10.19 6.21 11.86
C PRO A 104 10.66 4.97 12.65
N PRO A 105 11.75 5.04 13.43
CA PRO A 105 12.21 3.91 14.25
C PRO A 105 11.14 3.36 15.22
N ALA A 106 10.25 4.25 15.69
CA ALA A 106 9.12 3.90 16.53
C ALA A 106 8.13 2.92 15.86
N MET A 107 8.10 2.85 14.52
CA MET A 107 7.23 1.94 13.79
C MET A 107 7.70 0.49 13.88
N TRP A 108 9.01 0.27 14.09
CA TRP A 108 9.61 -1.05 14.31
C TRP A 108 9.48 -1.55 15.76
N THR A 109 9.27 -0.63 16.70
CA THR A 109 9.31 -0.90 18.16
C THR A 109 8.21 -1.83 18.71
N PRO A 110 6.98 -1.92 18.15
CA PRO A 110 5.93 -2.80 18.70
C PRO A 110 6.18 -4.30 18.49
N TRP A 111 7.25 -4.66 17.78
CA TRP A 111 7.47 -5.98 17.18
C TRP A 111 8.54 -6.79 17.92
N PRO A 112 8.74 -8.10 17.60
CA PRO A 112 9.80 -8.89 18.21
C PRO A 112 11.13 -8.11 18.16
N HIS A 113 11.92 -8.18 19.23
CA HIS A 113 13.08 -7.31 19.50
C HIS A 113 14.24 -7.44 18.48
N SER A 114 14.03 -8.08 17.33
CA SER A 114 15.05 -8.40 16.33
C SER A 114 14.70 -7.98 14.91
N GLN A 115 13.69 -7.12 14.69
CA GLN A 115 13.42 -6.52 13.37
C GLN A 115 13.75 -5.01 13.34
N PRO A 116 14.32 -4.48 12.25
CA PRO A 116 14.85 -5.24 11.13
C PRO A 116 16.08 -6.08 11.55
N SER A 117 16.16 -7.31 11.06
CA SER A 117 17.23 -8.28 11.36
C SER A 117 18.51 -8.07 10.54
N GLY A 118 18.37 -7.38 9.40
CA GLY A 118 19.40 -7.21 8.38
C GLY A 118 19.57 -8.41 7.45
N ASP A 119 18.57 -9.30 7.41
CA ASP A 119 18.58 -10.50 6.57
C ASP A 119 17.90 -10.26 5.21
N GLY A 120 17.13 -9.19 5.06
CA GLY A 120 16.50 -8.81 3.80
C GLY A 120 16.31 -7.30 3.71
N ASP A 121 15.96 -6.81 2.51
CA ASP A 121 15.93 -5.36 2.27
C ASP A 121 14.52 -4.79 1.99
N CYS A 122 13.47 -5.61 2.12
CA CYS A 122 12.12 -5.24 1.70
C CYS A 122 11.10 -5.41 2.82
N LEU A 123 10.30 -4.37 3.06
CA LEU A 123 9.34 -4.36 4.17
C LEU A 123 8.11 -5.21 3.83
N GLU A 124 7.85 -6.21 4.67
CA GLU A 124 6.53 -6.82 4.78
C GLU A 124 5.89 -6.51 6.14
N ILE A 125 4.57 -6.64 6.20
CA ILE A 125 3.87 -6.99 7.43
C ILE A 125 3.58 -8.48 7.45
N HIS A 126 3.85 -9.09 8.61
CA HIS A 126 3.62 -10.51 8.85
C HIS A 126 2.68 -10.77 10.02
N TRP A 127 1.77 -11.75 9.94
CA TRP A 127 0.99 -12.19 11.11
C TRP A 127 0.50 -13.64 11.03
N TRP A 128 0.64 -14.42 12.10
CA TRP A 128 0.00 -15.74 12.18
C TRP A 128 -1.47 -15.62 12.63
N PRO A 129 -2.32 -16.63 12.35
CA PRO A 129 -3.75 -16.60 12.72
C PRO A 129 -4.02 -16.28 14.20
N ASP A 130 -3.11 -16.67 15.09
CA ASP A 130 -3.27 -16.54 16.55
C ASP A 130 -2.24 -15.57 17.20
N THR A 131 -1.50 -14.77 16.41
CA THR A 131 -0.47 -13.87 16.93
C THR A 131 -0.75 -12.39 16.61
N SER A 132 -0.07 -11.52 17.35
CA SER A 132 0.17 -10.14 16.92
C SER A 132 0.84 -10.11 15.54
N PHE A 133 0.59 -9.06 14.76
CA PHE A 133 1.33 -8.82 13.53
C PHE A 133 2.71 -8.24 13.85
N TYR A 134 3.60 -8.15 12.87
CA TYR A 134 4.85 -7.39 12.97
C TYR A 134 5.36 -6.92 11.61
N MET A 135 6.24 -5.92 11.60
CA MET A 135 7.02 -5.54 10.43
C MET A 135 8.28 -6.39 10.33
N ASN A 136 8.65 -6.78 9.11
CA ASN A 136 9.79 -7.65 8.85
C ASN A 136 10.54 -7.20 7.60
N ASP A 137 11.87 -7.29 7.65
CA ASP A 137 12.81 -7.09 6.57
C ASP A 137 13.03 -8.42 5.84
N TRP A 138 12.19 -8.69 4.85
CA TRP A 138 12.17 -9.99 4.19
C TRP A 138 12.90 -9.96 2.85
N TYR A 139 13.47 -11.09 2.44
CA TYR A 139 14.17 -11.19 1.17
C TYR A 139 13.24 -10.79 0.02
N CYS A 140 13.60 -9.74 -0.70
CA CYS A 140 12.75 -9.12 -1.71
C CYS A 140 12.30 -10.05 -2.84
N HIS A 141 13.05 -11.13 -3.10
CA HIS A 141 12.73 -12.13 -4.13
C HIS A 141 11.61 -13.10 -3.70
N ASN A 142 11.27 -13.14 -2.40
CA ASN A 142 10.22 -13.99 -1.90
C ASN A 142 8.85 -13.51 -2.41
N ARG A 143 7.87 -14.41 -2.42
CA ARG A 143 6.57 -14.12 -3.01
C ARG A 143 5.53 -13.98 -1.91
N GLY A 144 4.83 -12.85 -1.91
CA GLY A 144 3.83 -12.50 -0.92
C GLY A 144 2.63 -11.80 -1.55
N HIS A 145 1.61 -11.56 -0.75
CA HIS A 145 0.61 -10.58 -1.12
C HIS A 145 1.23 -9.18 -1.07
N PHE A 146 0.53 -8.19 -1.57
CA PHE A 146 1.00 -6.81 -1.60
C PHE A 146 -0.16 -5.86 -1.35
N ALA A 147 0.16 -4.71 -0.79
CA ALA A 147 -0.76 -3.60 -0.65
C ALA A 147 -0.31 -2.43 -1.52
N CYS A 148 -1.24 -1.91 -2.31
CA CYS A 148 -1.06 -0.67 -3.05
C CYS A 148 -1.80 0.46 -2.35
N GLU A 149 -1.25 1.66 -2.43
CA GLU A 149 -1.85 2.89 -1.98
C GLU A 149 -1.97 3.89 -3.12
N ILE A 150 -3.03 4.68 -3.10
CA ILE A 150 -3.17 5.85 -3.96
C ILE A 150 -3.64 7.02 -3.11
N ASN A 151 -3.03 8.18 -3.32
CA ASN A 151 -3.56 9.44 -2.80
C ASN A 151 -4.94 9.68 -3.41
N ARG A 152 -5.92 10.12 -2.61
CA ARG A 152 -7.27 10.42 -3.11
C ARG A 152 -7.19 11.24 -4.40
N GLY A 153 -7.78 10.72 -5.47
CA GLY A 153 -7.88 11.43 -6.72
C GLY A 153 -8.79 12.65 -6.56
N GLN A 154 -8.36 13.80 -7.06
CA GLN A 154 -9.23 14.98 -7.20
C GLN A 154 -10.13 14.91 -8.43
N ASN A 155 -9.97 13.92 -9.32
CA ASN A 155 -10.71 13.85 -10.58
C ASN A 155 -11.09 12.41 -10.94
N CYS A 156 -12.39 12.21 -11.15
CA CYS A 156 -12.91 11.39 -12.24
C CYS A 156 -13.08 12.31 -13.47
#